data_AF-A0A8E0M8N1-F1
#
_entry.id   AF-A0A8E0M8N1-F1
#
_cell.length_a   1.000
_cell.length_b   1.000
_cell.length_c   1.000
_cell.angle_alpha   90.00
_cell.angle_beta   90.00
_cell.angle_gamma   90.00
#
_symmetry.space_group_name_H-M   'P 1'
#
loop_
_entity.id
_entity.type
_entity.pdbx_description
1 polymer ?
#
loop_
_entity_poly.entity_id
_entity_poly.type
_entity_poly.pdbx_seq_one_letter_code
_entity_poly.pdbx_strand_id
1 'polypeptide(L)'
;MKLFEKTSLDTADPTDTAALPLPKAFAWLARFRPLLEKRGIQFDQLRLILATKGLLAARESSGLGSMFNKRKRGQDASIKTAFLWNLFFGLILGLLMFLPTSILTTFTLFMTIQLLTSFLAILTTYSSLILDPRDRSVFASRGVNDQTLSFARLINICFYLGMTLLAMGGPGLVMAGIHYGPIVALGGLIGLLLSGVLSLVMALFVYLLVLRFFDGERLRNMLNLVQILLMIGIYVGGQLPNLLPRSMSLFGMSISGQFNWLFLPAVPAWFVGLPMLFAGQVTVLSLTLTVLSVVVPIALTLVFLHFSGVFEAYLEKLNQGDARTRKLGWWFRGVSALLTRPGEERTYFTLGWRVLGSERDYKLRVYPQLAYGIILPLIFVGGGLRDMPFSSAKHFIAYAGIGVIVALAPALVNLRFSSQPQAMAIFQYVPFTTHGLLLRGVVKAMFARLFLPPLLFITILTTALGGFDALLAGIAVIIFTYGMTLMMGWPLVGSQFPFASVYSANANFSGGALGFASIFFGVIIAMIVIGIGGFLGGWLFPLGLIVLGLTLGMLLGHFYRTNLRYELKIKTTQE
;
A
#
# COMPACT_ATOMS: atom_id res chain seq x y z
N MET A 1 25.42 49.37 -20.99
CA MET A 1 26.55 50.20 -20.51
C MET A 1 26.67 49.97 -19.01
N LYS A 2 27.67 49.17 -18.59
CA LYS A 2 28.27 49.04 -17.23
C LYS A 2 27.29 48.79 -16.04
N LEU A 3 27.46 47.82 -15.13
CA LEU A 3 28.64 47.19 -14.60
C LEU A 3 28.35 45.73 -14.19
N PHE A 4 29.27 44.85 -14.61
CA PHE A 4 29.59 43.62 -13.90
C PHE A 4 30.29 44.00 -12.60
N GLU A 5 29.80 43.54 -11.45
CA GLU A 5 30.63 43.45 -10.24
C GLU A 5 30.90 41.98 -9.95
N LYS A 6 32.16 41.66 -10.14
CA LYS A 6 32.79 40.35 -10.11
C LYS A 6 33.13 40.08 -8.64
N THR A 7 32.28 39.36 -7.90
CA THR A 7 32.67 38.85 -6.58
C THR A 7 33.46 37.56 -6.78
N SER A 8 34.69 37.62 -6.33
CA SER A 8 35.79 36.68 -6.49
C SER A 8 35.44 35.24 -6.13
N LEU A 9 35.67 34.35 -7.10
CA LEU A 9 36.01 32.96 -6.86
C LEU A 9 37.27 32.93 -5.99
N ASP A 10 37.12 32.64 -4.70
CA ASP A 10 38.25 32.23 -3.88
C ASP A 10 38.79 30.92 -4.45
N THR A 11 40.09 30.98 -4.70
CA THR A 11 40.95 29.98 -5.30
C THR A 11 40.85 28.64 -4.58
N ALA A 12 40.24 27.67 -5.27
CA ALA A 12 40.41 26.26 -4.93
C ALA A 12 41.83 25.82 -5.32
N ASP A 13 42.57 25.33 -4.32
CA ASP A 13 43.82 24.60 -4.45
C ASP A 13 43.66 23.44 -5.48
N PRO A 14 44.58 23.25 -6.45
CA PRO A 14 44.30 22.46 -7.65
C PRO A 14 44.57 20.95 -7.52
N THR A 15 44.43 20.35 -6.32
CA THR A 15 44.82 18.94 -6.10
C THR A 15 43.68 17.95 -5.84
N ASP A 16 42.42 18.25 -6.14
CA ASP A 16 41.37 17.23 -6.00
C ASP A 16 40.22 17.34 -7.02
N THR A 17 40.54 17.06 -8.29
CA THR A 17 39.58 17.04 -9.42
C THR A 17 38.63 15.84 -9.40
N ALA A 18 38.70 14.95 -8.40
CA ALA A 18 37.83 13.78 -8.24
C ALA A 18 36.70 13.97 -7.21
N ALA A 19 36.68 15.08 -6.46
CA ALA A 19 35.71 15.30 -5.39
C ALA A 19 34.40 15.91 -5.92
N LEU A 20 33.44 15.07 -6.34
CA LEU A 20 32.05 15.48 -6.60
C LEU A 20 31.56 16.42 -5.49
N PRO A 21 31.04 17.63 -5.80
CA PRO A 21 30.59 18.58 -4.78
C PRO A 21 29.46 17.96 -3.94
N LEU A 22 29.52 18.15 -2.61
CA LEU A 22 28.44 17.76 -1.70
C LEU A 22 27.13 18.41 -2.19
N PRO A 23 26.02 17.65 -2.30
CA PRO A 23 24.73 18.26 -2.56
C PRO A 23 24.47 19.32 -1.48
N LYS A 24 23.98 20.51 -1.85
CA LYS A 24 23.75 21.64 -0.92
C LYS A 24 22.94 21.25 0.34
N ALA A 25 22.10 20.22 0.22
CA ALA A 25 21.32 19.65 1.32
C ALA A 25 22.16 18.98 2.44
N PHE A 26 23.37 18.52 2.14
CA PHE A 26 24.29 17.89 3.10
C PHE A 26 25.42 18.84 3.53
N ALA A 27 25.36 20.13 3.19
CA ALA A 27 26.39 21.10 3.57
C ALA A 27 26.58 21.22 5.10
N TRP A 28 25.53 20.94 5.88
CA TRP A 28 25.59 20.90 7.34
C TRP A 28 26.50 19.78 7.88
N LEU A 29 26.72 18.71 7.11
CA LEU A 29 27.58 17.59 7.52
C LEU A 29 29.07 17.97 7.57
N ALA A 30 29.47 18.96 6.76
CA ALA A 30 30.84 19.49 6.79
C ALA A 30 31.19 20.14 8.14
N ARG A 31 30.18 20.63 8.89
CA ARG A 31 30.37 21.21 10.23
C ARG A 31 30.66 20.15 11.30
N PHE A 32 30.33 18.89 11.06
CA PHE A 32 30.57 17.76 11.98
C PHE A 32 31.80 16.91 11.61
N ARG A 33 32.60 17.34 10.63
CA ARG A 33 33.83 16.67 10.17
C ARG A 33 34.75 16.18 11.31
N PRO A 34 35.13 16.98 12.32
CA PRO A 34 36.07 16.54 13.35
C PRO A 34 35.51 15.47 14.29
N LEU A 35 34.18 15.37 14.44
CA LEU A 35 33.52 14.32 15.23
C LEU A 35 33.41 13.01 14.46
N LEU A 36 33.33 13.08 13.13
CA LEU A 36 33.22 11.93 12.24
C LEU A 36 34.57 11.24 12.03
N GLU A 37 35.63 12.02 11.82
CA GLU A 37 36.99 11.49 11.66
C GLU A 37 37.48 10.81 12.95
N LYS A 38 37.11 11.34 14.13
CA LYS A 38 37.39 10.70 15.43
C LYS A 38 36.71 9.35 15.64
N ARG A 39 35.64 9.04 14.89
CA ARG A 39 34.94 7.75 14.92
C ARG A 39 35.41 6.78 13.82
N GLY A 40 36.48 7.10 13.09
CA GLY A 40 37.02 6.24 12.03
C GLY A 40 36.23 6.28 10.72
N ILE A 41 35.40 7.32 10.52
CA ILE A 41 34.61 7.53 9.31
C ILE A 41 35.41 8.38 8.33
N GLN A 42 35.70 7.85 7.14
CA GLN A 42 36.44 8.57 6.10
C GLN A 42 35.51 9.56 5.38
N PHE A 43 35.70 10.86 5.62
CA PHE A 43 34.78 11.92 5.18
C PHE A 43 34.70 12.04 3.64
N ASP A 44 35.79 11.81 2.93
CA ASP A 44 35.82 11.91 1.46
C ASP A 44 35.05 10.77 0.78
N GLN A 45 35.17 9.56 1.32
CA GLN A 45 34.38 8.41 0.88
C GLN A 45 32.89 8.61 1.19
N LEU A 46 32.57 9.13 2.38
CA LEU A 46 31.20 9.45 2.79
C LEU A 46 30.55 10.47 1.83
N ARG A 47 31.28 11.53 1.48
CA ARG A 47 30.83 12.56 0.54
C ARG A 47 30.52 11.96 -0.84
N LEU A 48 31.40 11.11 -1.36
CA LEU A 48 31.24 10.49 -2.67
C LEU A 48 30.04 9.53 -2.70
N ILE A 49 29.85 8.75 -1.63
CA ILE A 49 28.69 7.84 -1.47
C ILE A 49 27.39 8.64 -1.38
N LEU A 50 27.34 9.72 -0.60
CA LEU A 50 26.14 10.55 -0.46
C LEU A 50 25.78 11.27 -1.77
N ALA A 51 26.77 11.79 -2.50
CA ALA A 51 26.55 12.44 -3.79
C ALA A 51 26.03 11.45 -4.84
N THR A 52 26.65 10.27 -4.95
CA THR A 52 26.23 9.23 -5.91
C THR A 52 24.88 8.62 -5.57
N LYS A 53 24.60 8.34 -4.28
CA LYS A 53 23.29 7.86 -3.84
C LYS A 53 22.19 8.91 -4.00
N GLY A 54 22.48 10.19 -3.76
CA GLY A 54 21.54 11.28 -4.04
C GLY A 54 21.17 11.38 -5.52
N LEU A 55 22.15 11.20 -6.41
CA LEU A 55 21.93 11.17 -7.87
C LEU A 55 21.13 9.93 -8.32
N LEU A 56 21.38 8.76 -7.73
CA LEU A 56 20.61 7.54 -7.99
C LEU A 56 19.17 7.67 -7.47
N ALA A 57 18.98 8.19 -6.26
CA ALA A 57 17.66 8.43 -5.68
C ALA A 57 16.87 9.51 -6.45
N ALA A 58 17.54 10.53 -7.01
CA ALA A 58 16.91 11.49 -7.90
C ALA A 58 16.41 10.86 -9.21
N ARG A 59 17.04 9.75 -9.65
CA ARG A 59 16.69 8.99 -10.86
C ARG A 59 15.63 7.91 -10.60
N GLU A 60 15.60 7.33 -9.41
CA GLU A 60 14.55 6.39 -9.00
C GLU A 60 13.26 7.15 -8.67
N SER A 61 12.30 7.16 -9.59
CA SER A 61 10.95 7.62 -9.31
C SER A 61 10.22 6.59 -8.43
N SER A 62 10.50 6.58 -7.12
CA SER A 62 9.77 5.76 -6.16
C SER A 62 9.26 6.62 -5.00
N GLY A 63 8.01 7.06 -5.15
CA GLY A 63 7.28 7.83 -4.15
C GLY A 63 5.83 7.98 -4.60
N LEU A 64 4.93 8.33 -3.68
CA LEU A 64 3.49 8.48 -3.96
C LEU A 64 3.20 9.38 -5.19
N GLY A 65 4.06 10.38 -5.44
CA GLY A 65 3.98 11.28 -6.60
C GLY A 65 4.30 10.64 -7.96
N SER A 66 4.96 9.47 -8.02
CA SER A 66 5.16 8.72 -9.28
C SER A 66 3.88 8.03 -9.78
N MET A 67 2.81 8.05 -8.97
CA MET A 67 1.51 7.49 -9.31
C MET A 67 0.70 8.43 -10.23
N PHE A 68 1.00 9.73 -10.25
CA PHE A 68 0.17 10.75 -10.91
C PHE A 68 0.88 11.56 -12.00
N ASN A 69 2.21 11.60 -12.08
CA ASN A 69 2.89 12.45 -13.05
C ASN A 69 4.06 11.74 -13.75
N LYS A 70 3.92 11.55 -15.08
CA LYS A 70 5.04 11.31 -15.98
C LYS A 70 4.93 12.21 -17.20
N ARG A 71 5.45 13.43 -17.09
CA ARG A 71 6.03 14.09 -18.27
C ARG A 71 7.54 14.11 -18.12
N LYS A 72 8.18 13.46 -19.10
CA LYS A 72 9.60 13.44 -19.47
C LYS A 72 10.59 12.99 -18.38
N ARG A 73 11.38 11.96 -18.71
CA ARG A 73 12.69 11.68 -18.11
C ARG A 73 13.57 12.93 -18.30
N GLY A 74 13.49 13.85 -17.33
CA GLY A 74 14.26 15.08 -17.24
C GLY A 74 14.75 15.26 -15.80
N GLN A 75 15.97 15.76 -15.66
CA GLN A 75 16.95 15.42 -14.61
C GLN A 75 16.65 15.91 -13.17
N ASP A 76 15.55 16.63 -12.91
CA ASP A 76 15.32 17.28 -11.60
C ASP A 76 13.86 17.22 -11.06
N ALA A 77 12.94 16.54 -11.76
CA ALA A 77 11.52 16.62 -11.43
C ALA A 77 11.05 15.61 -10.35
N SER A 78 11.73 14.48 -10.16
CA SER A 78 11.20 13.35 -9.37
C SER A 78 11.02 13.65 -7.87
N ILE A 79 12.06 14.14 -7.19
CA ILE A 79 12.04 14.40 -5.74
C ILE A 79 11.16 15.61 -5.43
N LYS A 80 11.26 16.68 -6.23
CA LYS A 80 10.44 17.90 -6.06
C LYS A 80 8.95 17.60 -6.22
N THR A 81 8.58 16.78 -7.21
CA THR A 81 7.18 16.35 -7.41
C THR A 81 6.68 15.45 -6.28
N ALA A 82 7.51 14.54 -5.75
CA ALA A 82 7.15 13.74 -4.57
C ALA A 82 6.95 14.62 -3.33
N PHE A 83 7.83 15.60 -3.10
CA PHE A 83 7.70 16.57 -2.01
C PHE A 83 6.42 17.40 -2.14
N LEU A 84 6.11 17.92 -3.34
CA LEU A 84 4.89 18.69 -3.60
C LEU A 84 3.61 17.87 -3.35
N TRP A 85 3.59 16.59 -3.75
CA TRP A 85 2.46 15.71 -3.47
C TRP A 85 2.30 15.40 -1.98
N ASN A 86 3.40 15.15 -1.28
CA ASN A 86 3.40 14.95 0.16
C ASN A 86 2.93 16.22 0.89
N LEU A 87 3.32 17.40 0.41
CA LEU A 87 2.88 18.69 0.92
C LEU A 87 1.38 18.91 0.69
N PHE A 88 0.87 18.57 -0.49
CA PHE A 88 -0.57 18.64 -0.81
C PHE A 88 -1.39 17.70 0.09
N PHE A 89 -0.92 16.47 0.29
CA PHE A 89 -1.55 15.54 1.23
C PHE A 89 -1.50 16.07 2.67
N GLY A 90 -0.37 16.64 3.08
CA GLY A 90 -0.21 17.30 4.36
C GLY A 90 -1.16 18.49 4.57
N LEU A 91 -1.47 19.23 3.51
CA LEU A 91 -2.45 20.31 3.54
C LEU A 91 -3.87 19.77 3.78
N ILE A 92 -4.26 18.67 3.11
CA ILE A 92 -5.53 17.99 3.36
C ILE A 92 -5.61 17.49 4.81
N LEU A 93 -4.53 16.89 5.32
CA LEU A 93 -4.46 16.48 6.73
C LEU A 93 -4.54 17.67 7.68
N GLY A 94 -3.94 18.80 7.32
CA GLY A 94 -3.99 20.02 8.11
C GLY A 94 -5.39 20.59 8.25
N LEU A 95 -6.26 20.42 7.24
CA LEU A 95 -7.66 20.85 7.32
C LEU A 95 -8.42 20.18 8.48
N LEU A 96 -7.98 19.00 8.93
CA LEU A 96 -8.54 18.33 10.10
C LEU A 96 -8.42 19.20 11.37
N MET A 97 -7.45 20.12 11.45
CA MET A 97 -7.24 21.01 12.59
C MET A 97 -8.39 21.99 12.81
N PHE A 98 -9.24 22.22 11.80
CA PHE A 98 -10.41 23.10 11.89
C PHE A 98 -11.70 22.36 12.26
N LEU A 99 -11.66 21.04 12.48
CA LEU A 99 -12.83 20.30 12.95
C LEU A 99 -13.21 20.79 14.36
N PRO A 100 -14.50 21.12 14.62
CA PRO A 100 -14.95 21.61 15.92
C PRO A 100 -15.04 20.47 16.94
N THR A 101 -13.90 19.90 17.31
CA THR A 101 -13.76 18.79 18.25
C THR A 101 -12.69 19.09 19.29
N SER A 102 -12.64 18.27 20.35
CA SER A 102 -11.63 18.41 21.40
C SER A 102 -10.20 18.31 20.83
N ILE A 103 -9.24 19.03 21.43
CA ILE A 103 -7.83 19.00 21.02
C ILE A 103 -7.27 17.57 20.99
N LEU A 104 -7.68 16.73 21.95
CA LEU A 104 -7.32 15.32 22.02
C LEU A 104 -7.77 14.56 20.77
N THR A 105 -9.03 14.74 20.35
CA THR A 105 -9.58 14.06 19.17
C THR A 105 -8.88 14.53 17.88
N THR A 106 -8.76 15.84 17.70
CA THR A 106 -8.17 16.43 16.50
C THR A 106 -6.72 16.00 16.30
N PHE A 107 -5.88 16.13 17.35
CA PHE A 107 -4.48 15.72 17.28
C PHE A 107 -4.31 14.20 17.22
N THR A 108 -5.20 13.41 17.85
CA THR A 108 -5.13 11.94 17.74
C THR A 108 -5.39 11.48 16.32
N LEU A 109 -6.39 12.04 15.64
CA LEU A 109 -6.67 11.73 14.23
C LEU A 109 -5.49 12.11 13.33
N PHE A 110 -4.94 13.30 13.54
CA PHE A 110 -3.77 13.77 12.80
C PHE A 110 -2.55 12.85 13.00
N MET A 111 -2.18 12.57 14.26
CA MET A 111 -1.03 11.71 14.57
C MET A 111 -1.26 10.26 14.10
N THR A 112 -2.50 9.77 14.13
CA THR A 112 -2.85 8.43 13.60
C THR A 112 -2.57 8.34 12.11
N ILE A 113 -3.10 9.26 11.32
CA ILE A 113 -2.89 9.23 9.87
C ILE A 113 -1.42 9.46 9.53
N GLN A 114 -0.76 10.39 10.23
CA GLN A 114 0.65 10.73 10.00
C GLN A 114 1.62 9.59 10.34
N LEU A 115 1.52 8.99 11.54
CA LEU A 115 2.38 7.87 11.98
C LEU A 115 2.29 6.70 11.00
N LEU A 116 1.06 6.39 10.61
CA LEU A 116 0.70 5.23 9.81
C LEU A 116 1.14 5.36 8.35
N THR A 117 0.91 6.52 7.76
CA THR A 117 1.37 6.82 6.40
C THR A 117 2.89 6.90 6.34
N SER A 118 3.54 7.47 7.36
CA SER A 118 5.01 7.47 7.48
C SER A 118 5.57 6.05 7.58
N PHE A 119 4.92 5.20 8.38
CA PHE A 119 5.32 3.79 8.55
C PHE A 119 5.19 3.01 7.24
N LEU A 120 4.08 3.19 6.53
CA LEU A 120 3.87 2.56 5.23
C LEU A 120 4.85 3.09 4.17
N ALA A 121 5.14 4.38 4.18
CA ALA A 121 6.13 5.00 3.30
C ALA A 121 7.53 4.40 3.53
N ILE A 122 7.92 4.18 4.79
CA ILE A 122 9.18 3.50 5.14
C ILE A 122 9.19 2.09 4.53
N LEU A 123 8.15 1.30 4.77
CA LEU A 123 8.09 -0.07 4.25
C LEU A 123 8.13 -0.13 2.72
N THR A 124 7.51 0.84 2.03
CA THR A 124 7.32 0.82 0.57
C THR A 124 8.53 1.32 -0.20
N THR A 125 9.09 2.47 0.20
CA THR A 125 10.17 3.15 -0.54
C THR A 125 11.55 2.60 -0.16
N TYR A 126 11.72 2.09 1.07
CA TYR A 126 13.05 1.80 1.59
C TYR A 126 13.39 0.31 1.64
N SER A 127 12.45 -0.57 1.27
CA SER A 127 12.78 -1.99 1.03
C SER A 127 13.76 -2.20 -0.13
N SER A 128 13.90 -1.27 -1.06
CA SER A 128 14.95 -1.34 -2.10
C SER A 128 16.22 -0.60 -1.67
N LEU A 129 16.09 0.43 -0.82
CA LEU A 129 17.18 1.37 -0.50
C LEU A 129 17.99 0.95 0.74
N ILE A 130 17.36 0.26 1.70
CA ILE A 130 17.99 -0.33 2.90
C ILE A 130 18.59 -1.70 2.58
N LEU A 131 17.93 -2.46 1.70
CA LEU A 131 18.18 -3.88 1.47
C LEU A 131 18.91 -4.19 0.16
N ASP A 132 19.42 -3.22 -0.62
CA ASP A 132 20.17 -3.59 -1.82
C ASP A 132 21.49 -4.27 -1.40
N PRO A 133 21.61 -5.61 -1.54
CA PRO A 133 22.78 -6.33 -1.07
C PRO A 133 23.98 -6.08 -2.00
N ARG A 134 23.73 -5.57 -3.20
CA ARG A 134 24.74 -5.29 -4.22
C ARG A 134 25.66 -4.15 -3.80
N ASP A 135 25.16 -3.24 -2.97
CA ASP A 135 25.98 -2.17 -2.42
C ASP A 135 27.15 -2.75 -1.62
N ARG A 136 26.90 -3.70 -0.71
CA ARG A 136 27.98 -4.24 0.15
C ARG A 136 29.05 -4.94 -0.68
N SER A 137 28.69 -5.76 -1.67
CA SER A 137 29.68 -6.44 -2.50
C SER A 137 30.48 -5.49 -3.40
N VAL A 138 29.84 -4.43 -3.92
CA VAL A 138 30.50 -3.41 -4.75
C VAL A 138 31.38 -2.46 -3.91
N PHE A 139 30.96 -2.07 -2.72
CA PHE A 139 31.73 -1.16 -1.85
C PHE A 139 32.80 -1.90 -1.03
N ALA A 140 32.57 -3.14 -0.62
CA ALA A 140 33.57 -3.96 0.08
C ALA A 140 34.77 -4.29 -0.81
N SER A 141 34.54 -4.54 -2.11
CA SER A 141 35.63 -4.75 -3.08
C SER A 141 36.46 -3.49 -3.35
N ARG A 142 36.01 -2.31 -2.92
CA ARG A 142 36.73 -1.03 -3.03
C ARG A 142 37.35 -0.53 -1.72
N GLY A 143 37.39 -1.37 -0.67
CA GLY A 143 38.08 -1.04 0.58
C GLY A 143 37.41 0.07 1.41
N VAL A 144 36.09 0.25 1.27
CA VAL A 144 35.32 1.18 2.12
C VAL A 144 35.06 0.53 3.47
N ASN A 145 35.33 1.25 4.56
CA ASN A 145 35.07 0.76 5.92
C ASN A 145 33.56 0.55 6.14
N ASP A 146 33.15 -0.60 6.69
CA ASP A 146 31.74 -0.96 6.96
C ASP A 146 31.03 0.12 7.80
N GLN A 147 31.74 0.74 8.74
CA GLN A 147 31.21 1.84 9.56
C GLN A 147 30.86 3.09 8.74
N THR A 148 31.65 3.40 7.71
CA THR A 148 31.41 4.54 6.81
C THR A 148 30.21 4.27 5.90
N LEU A 149 30.04 3.03 5.43
CA LEU A 149 28.90 2.60 4.63
C LEU A 149 27.59 2.67 5.43
N SER A 150 27.58 2.13 6.65
CA SER A 150 26.41 2.13 7.52
C SER A 150 26.01 3.54 7.95
N PHE A 151 26.98 4.42 8.21
CA PHE A 151 26.72 5.82 8.52
C PHE A 151 26.17 6.61 7.32
N ALA A 152 26.73 6.41 6.12
CA ALA A 152 26.23 7.00 4.88
C ALA A 152 24.78 6.60 4.60
N ARG A 153 24.46 5.31 4.81
CA ARG A 153 23.11 4.77 4.66
C ARG A 153 22.15 5.42 5.64
N LEU A 154 22.51 5.53 6.92
CA LEU A 154 21.67 6.10 7.97
C LEU A 154 21.37 7.59 7.74
N ILE A 155 22.37 8.39 7.36
CA ILE A 155 22.15 9.81 7.02
C ILE A 155 21.18 9.95 5.85
N ASN A 156 21.36 9.15 4.81
CA ASN A 156 20.51 9.23 3.63
C ASN A 156 19.05 8.90 3.99
N ILE A 157 18.85 7.85 4.80
CA ILE A 157 17.54 7.47 5.32
C ILE A 157 16.94 8.60 6.17
N CYS A 158 17.67 9.12 7.16
CA CYS A 158 17.19 10.19 8.02
C CYS A 158 16.84 11.47 7.24
N PHE A 159 17.61 11.81 6.20
CA PHE A 159 17.35 12.97 5.37
C PHE A 159 16.04 12.83 4.58
N TYR A 160 15.86 11.71 3.86
CA TYR A 160 14.64 11.50 3.07
C TYR A 160 13.40 11.28 3.95
N LEU A 161 13.54 10.59 5.07
CA LEU A 161 12.45 10.41 6.04
C LEU A 161 12.08 11.73 6.71
N GLY A 162 13.06 12.51 7.17
CA GLY A 162 12.82 13.82 7.74
C GLY A 162 12.10 14.75 6.75
N MET A 163 12.52 14.75 5.48
CA MET A 163 11.86 15.52 4.43
C MET A 163 10.41 15.07 4.21
N THR A 164 10.15 13.76 4.19
CA THR A 164 8.79 13.22 3.99
C THR A 164 7.88 13.51 5.19
N LEU A 165 8.38 13.28 6.40
CA LEU A 165 7.69 13.57 7.66
C LEU A 165 7.32 15.05 7.76
N LEU A 166 8.26 15.96 7.48
CA LEU A 166 8.03 17.40 7.53
C LEU A 166 7.13 17.88 6.38
N ALA A 167 7.23 17.30 5.18
CA ALA A 167 6.34 17.66 4.08
C ALA A 167 4.87 17.32 4.40
N MET A 168 4.62 16.14 4.98
CA MET A 168 3.26 15.68 5.31
C MET A 168 2.73 16.30 6.60
N GLY A 169 3.55 16.39 7.65
CA GLY A 169 3.13 16.91 8.94
C GLY A 169 3.19 18.43 9.06
N GLY A 170 4.13 19.08 8.35
CA GLY A 170 4.41 20.51 8.45
C GLY A 170 3.20 21.42 8.21
N PRO A 171 2.43 21.26 7.13
CA PRO A 171 1.23 22.08 6.89
C PRO A 171 0.19 21.96 8.02
N GLY A 172 -0.01 20.74 8.55
CA GLY A 172 -0.91 20.51 9.67
C GLY A 172 -0.46 21.21 10.96
N LEU A 173 0.84 21.31 11.21
CA LEU A 173 1.39 22.07 12.33
C LEU A 173 1.22 23.58 12.16
N VAL A 174 1.36 24.09 10.95
CA VAL A 174 1.09 25.51 10.66
C VAL A 174 -0.37 25.83 10.95
N MET A 175 -1.30 25.01 10.47
CA MET A 175 -2.73 25.17 10.74
C MET A 175 -3.05 25.03 12.23
N ALA A 176 -2.43 24.08 12.94
CA ALA A 176 -2.55 23.94 14.38
C ALA A 176 -2.05 25.19 15.13
N GLY A 177 -0.97 25.82 14.66
CA GLY A 177 -0.44 27.06 15.23
C GLY A 177 -1.37 28.25 15.05
N ILE A 178 -2.07 28.32 13.91
CA ILE A 178 -3.08 29.36 13.63
C ILE A 178 -4.32 29.16 14.52
N HIS A 179 -4.76 27.92 14.73
CA HIS A 179 -6.01 27.63 15.44
C HIS A 179 -5.85 27.55 16.97
N TYR A 180 -4.81 26.87 17.46
CA TYR A 180 -4.59 26.59 18.89
C TYR A 180 -3.43 27.41 19.51
N GLY A 181 -2.68 28.15 18.68
CA GLY A 181 -1.56 28.99 19.11
C GLY A 181 -0.17 28.38 18.84
N PRO A 182 0.88 29.21 18.73
CA PRO A 182 2.22 28.79 18.31
C PRO A 182 2.92 27.84 19.30
N ILE A 183 2.61 27.95 20.59
CA ILE A 183 3.16 27.08 21.65
C ILE A 183 2.67 25.63 21.48
N VAL A 184 1.39 25.45 21.13
CA VAL A 184 0.80 24.14 20.85
C VAL A 184 1.42 23.52 19.60
N ALA A 185 1.71 24.34 18.57
CA ALA A 185 2.39 23.87 17.36
C ALA A 185 3.82 23.38 17.64
N LEU A 186 4.54 24.02 18.57
CA LEU A 186 5.87 23.55 19.00
C LEU A 186 5.79 22.19 19.70
N GLY A 187 4.78 21.99 20.54
CA GLY A 187 4.43 20.68 21.08
C GLY A 187 4.15 19.63 20.01
N GLY A 188 3.37 20.02 19.01
CA GLY A 188 3.07 19.20 17.82
C GLY A 188 4.32 18.85 17.02
N LEU A 189 5.29 19.75 16.91
CA LEU A 189 6.56 19.51 16.20
C LEU A 189 7.40 18.46 16.90
N ILE A 190 7.54 18.57 18.21
CA ILE A 190 8.25 17.57 19.01
C ILE A 190 7.52 16.23 18.89
N GLY A 191 6.20 16.20 19.08
CA GLY A 191 5.40 14.99 18.89
C GLY A 191 5.55 14.35 17.50
N LEU A 192 5.55 15.17 16.44
CA LEU A 192 5.75 14.73 15.05
C LEU A 192 7.11 14.05 14.87
N LEU A 193 8.19 14.67 15.37
CA LEU A 193 9.54 14.11 15.26
C LEU A 193 9.67 12.78 16.00
N LEU A 194 9.16 12.70 17.25
CA LEU A 194 9.20 11.44 18.01
C LEU A 194 8.33 10.35 17.34
N SER A 195 7.19 10.72 16.76
CA SER A 195 6.36 9.78 15.99
C SER A 195 7.10 9.23 14.77
N GLY A 196 7.90 10.07 14.11
CA GLY A 196 8.75 9.67 12.99
C GLY A 196 9.84 8.68 13.40
N VAL A 197 10.49 8.92 14.54
CA VAL A 197 11.47 7.99 15.12
C VAL A 197 10.81 6.66 15.45
N LEU A 198 9.65 6.66 16.11
CA LEU A 198 8.91 5.44 16.41
C LEU A 198 8.56 4.66 15.14
N SER A 199 8.06 5.36 14.12
CA SER A 199 7.71 4.79 12.82
C SER A 199 8.90 4.09 12.16
N LEU A 200 10.06 4.74 12.17
CA LEU A 200 11.32 4.17 11.69
C LEU A 200 11.69 2.89 12.44
N VAL A 201 11.70 2.93 13.77
CA VAL A 201 12.10 1.79 14.59
C VAL A 201 11.12 0.62 14.45
N MET A 202 9.82 0.90 14.45
CA MET A 202 8.78 -0.11 14.19
C MET A 202 8.99 -0.78 12.84
N ALA A 203 9.32 0.00 11.80
CA ALA A 203 9.54 -0.56 10.47
C ALA A 203 10.76 -1.48 10.48
N LEU A 204 11.86 -1.05 11.10
CA LEU A 204 13.07 -1.86 11.26
C LEU A 204 12.83 -3.17 12.03
N PHE A 205 11.97 -3.16 13.05
CA PHE A 205 11.56 -4.39 13.74
C PHE A 205 10.78 -5.33 12.82
N VAL A 206 9.85 -4.81 12.01
CA VAL A 206 9.17 -5.61 10.99
C VAL A 206 10.16 -6.19 10.00
N TYR A 207 11.13 -5.39 9.51
CA TYR A 207 12.19 -5.88 8.63
C TYR A 207 12.96 -7.04 9.27
N LEU A 208 13.42 -6.88 10.52
CA LEU A 208 14.15 -7.91 11.27
C LEU A 208 13.33 -9.18 11.44
N LEU A 209 12.05 -9.05 11.81
CA LEU A 209 11.15 -10.19 11.99
C LEU A 209 10.97 -10.97 10.68
N VAL A 210 10.76 -10.27 9.56
CA VAL A 210 10.60 -10.93 8.26
C VAL A 210 11.92 -11.56 7.80
N LEU A 211 13.05 -10.88 8.01
CA LEU A 211 14.41 -11.38 7.72
C LEU A 211 14.77 -12.64 8.51
N ARG A 212 14.24 -12.80 9.73
CA ARG A 212 14.46 -14.01 10.54
C ARG A 212 13.88 -15.27 9.91
N PHE A 213 12.77 -15.15 9.17
CA PHE A 213 12.00 -16.29 8.66
C PHE A 213 12.04 -16.46 7.14
N PHE A 214 12.45 -15.45 6.37
CA PHE A 214 12.32 -15.44 4.91
C PHE A 214 13.55 -14.89 4.18
N ASP A 215 14.01 -15.63 3.16
CA ASP A 215 15.17 -15.29 2.34
C ASP A 215 14.80 -14.79 0.93
N GLY A 216 15.72 -14.06 0.30
CA GLY A 216 15.64 -13.54 -1.08
C GLY A 216 14.32 -12.88 -1.49
N GLU A 217 13.77 -13.32 -2.62
CA GLU A 217 12.50 -12.83 -3.19
C GLU A 217 11.30 -13.04 -2.24
N ARG A 218 11.38 -14.02 -1.32
CA ARG A 218 10.33 -14.27 -0.32
C ARG A 218 10.26 -13.15 0.71
N LEU A 219 11.39 -12.53 1.07
CA LEU A 219 11.42 -11.36 1.95
C LEU A 219 10.58 -10.23 1.34
N ARG A 220 10.89 -9.85 0.11
CA ARG A 220 10.21 -8.75 -0.59
C ARG A 220 8.72 -9.02 -0.76
N ASN A 221 8.34 -10.27 -0.99
CA ASN A 221 6.95 -10.70 -1.06
C ASN A 221 6.25 -10.68 0.30
N MET A 222 6.94 -11.04 1.38
CA MET A 222 6.38 -11.05 2.73
C MET A 222 6.23 -9.63 3.29
N LEU A 223 7.17 -8.73 2.98
CA LEU A 223 7.08 -7.30 3.31
C LEU A 223 5.84 -6.66 2.70
N ASN A 224 5.59 -6.95 1.42
CA ASN A 224 4.37 -6.54 0.75
C ASN A 224 3.12 -7.13 1.42
N LEU A 225 3.18 -8.38 1.88
CA LEU A 225 2.06 -9.00 2.61
C LEU A 225 1.81 -8.28 3.94
N VAL A 226 2.84 -7.92 4.69
CA VAL A 226 2.71 -7.13 5.92
C VAL A 226 2.10 -5.76 5.62
N GLN A 227 2.52 -5.09 4.54
CA GLN A 227 1.90 -3.83 4.11
C GLN A 227 0.41 -4.00 3.78
N ILE A 228 0.05 -5.05 3.04
CA ILE A 228 -1.35 -5.34 2.71
C ILE A 228 -2.16 -5.60 3.98
N LEU A 229 -1.63 -6.42 4.91
CA LEU A 229 -2.30 -6.74 6.17
C LEU A 229 -2.47 -5.49 7.05
N LEU A 230 -1.44 -4.64 7.12
CA LEU A 230 -1.52 -3.38 7.84
C LEU A 230 -2.58 -2.46 7.22
N MET A 231 -2.59 -2.31 5.89
CA MET A 231 -3.63 -1.55 5.18
C MET A 231 -5.01 -2.07 5.56
N ILE A 232 -5.25 -3.38 5.44
CA ILE A 232 -6.52 -4.00 5.87
C ILE A 232 -6.84 -3.64 7.32
N GLY A 233 -5.89 -3.79 8.24
CA GLY A 233 -6.07 -3.50 9.66
C GLY A 233 -6.45 -2.05 9.94
N ILE A 234 -5.89 -1.10 9.19
CA ILE A 234 -6.23 0.33 9.27
C ILE A 234 -7.67 0.57 8.84
N TYR A 235 -8.07 0.00 7.70
CA TYR A 235 -9.41 0.19 7.18
C TYR A 235 -10.45 -0.48 8.07
N VAL A 236 -10.20 -1.71 8.52
CA VAL A 236 -11.10 -2.41 9.46
C VAL A 236 -11.12 -1.71 10.81
N GLY A 237 -9.97 -1.32 11.35
CA GLY A 237 -9.85 -0.62 12.63
C GLY A 237 -10.54 0.75 12.63
N GLY A 238 -10.41 1.51 11.55
CA GLY A 238 -11.10 2.79 11.37
C GLY A 238 -12.63 2.64 11.24
N GLN A 239 -13.11 1.46 10.83
CA GLN A 239 -14.54 1.18 10.65
C GLN A 239 -15.16 0.40 11.80
N LEU A 240 -14.37 -0.17 12.70
CA LEU A 240 -14.84 -0.87 13.88
C LEU A 240 -15.86 -0.05 14.70
N PRO A 241 -15.70 1.28 14.90
CA PRO A 241 -16.71 2.10 15.59
C PRO A 241 -18.06 2.21 14.86
N ASN A 242 -18.06 2.04 13.53
CA ASN A 242 -19.27 2.10 12.70
C ASN A 242 -19.98 0.75 12.59
N LEU A 243 -19.24 -0.35 12.76
CA LEU A 243 -19.77 -1.71 12.68
C LEU A 243 -20.30 -2.25 14.02
N LEU A 244 -19.90 -1.63 15.14
CA LEU A 244 -20.39 -2.01 16.46
C LEU A 244 -21.73 -1.31 16.78
N PRO A 245 -22.72 -2.03 17.34
CA PRO A 245 -23.98 -1.44 17.80
C PRO A 245 -23.72 -0.26 18.75
N ARG A 246 -24.58 0.76 18.73
CA ARG A 246 -24.44 1.95 19.59
C ARG A 246 -24.43 1.61 21.09
N SER A 247 -25.01 0.50 21.50
CA SER A 247 -24.93 -0.02 22.88
C SER A 247 -23.56 -0.60 23.24
N MET A 248 -22.77 -1.03 22.25
CA MET A 248 -21.37 -1.49 22.40
C MET A 248 -20.36 -0.44 21.96
N SER A 249 -20.78 0.77 21.57
CA SER A 249 -19.84 1.83 21.24
C SER A 249 -19.21 2.37 22.52
N LEU A 250 -18.14 1.71 22.95
CA LEU A 250 -17.12 2.25 23.86
C LEU A 250 -16.55 3.59 23.35
N PHE A 251 -16.77 3.90 22.07
CA PHE A 251 -16.48 5.16 21.39
C PHE A 251 -17.73 6.01 21.20
N GLY A 252 -18.47 6.29 22.27
CA GLY A 252 -19.41 7.41 22.28
C GLY A 252 -18.68 8.69 21.87
N MET A 253 -19.32 9.55 21.08
CA MET A 253 -18.78 10.84 20.61
C MET A 253 -18.60 11.83 21.78
N SER A 254 -17.65 11.50 22.64
CA SER A 254 -16.91 12.36 23.54
C SER A 254 -15.85 11.42 24.10
N ILE A 255 -14.66 11.44 23.51
CA ILE A 255 -13.49 10.97 24.25
C ILE A 255 -13.46 11.87 25.48
N SER A 256 -13.97 11.36 26.61
CA SER A 256 -13.91 12.09 27.87
C SER A 256 -12.43 12.32 28.17
N GLY A 257 -12.08 13.50 28.66
CA GLY A 257 -10.70 13.81 29.11
C GLY A 257 -10.26 13.02 30.33
N GLN A 258 -10.95 11.93 30.66
CA GLN A 258 -10.64 11.01 31.74
C GLN A 258 -9.77 9.87 31.21
N PHE A 259 -8.84 9.42 32.04
CA PHE A 259 -7.94 8.33 31.70
C PHE A 259 -8.74 7.04 31.45
N ASN A 260 -8.63 6.51 30.23
CA ASN A 260 -9.15 5.19 29.88
C ASN A 260 -7.96 4.31 29.49
N TRP A 261 -7.90 3.08 30.02
CA TRP A 261 -6.89 2.07 29.68
C TRP A 261 -6.82 1.80 28.17
N LEU A 262 -7.90 2.10 27.45
CA LEU A 262 -7.98 2.02 25.99
C LEU A 262 -7.00 2.96 25.24
N PHE A 263 -6.45 3.99 25.89
CA PHE A 263 -5.40 4.85 25.31
C PHE A 263 -4.00 4.23 25.33
N LEU A 264 -3.76 3.20 26.15
CA LEU A 264 -2.49 2.45 26.12
C LEU A 264 -2.27 1.71 24.80
N PRO A 265 -3.20 0.92 24.25
CA PRO A 265 -3.00 0.28 22.94
C PRO A 265 -3.05 1.28 21.75
N ALA A 266 -3.54 2.50 21.95
CA ALA A 266 -3.61 3.53 20.91
C ALA A 266 -2.27 4.25 20.71
N VAL A 267 -1.29 3.55 20.13
CA VAL A 267 0.08 4.05 19.86
C VAL A 267 0.13 5.49 19.31
N PRO A 268 -0.71 5.89 18.33
CA PRO A 268 -0.64 7.26 17.81
C PRO A 268 -1.13 8.33 18.79
N ALA A 269 -2.00 7.98 19.75
CA ALA A 269 -2.55 8.92 20.72
C ALA A 269 -1.49 9.40 21.72
N TRP A 270 -0.41 8.63 21.94
CA TRP A 270 0.67 8.99 22.85
C TRP A 270 1.30 10.34 22.48
N PHE A 271 1.47 10.61 21.18
CA PHE A 271 2.09 11.83 20.67
C PHE A 271 1.23 13.10 20.83
N VAL A 272 0.01 12.97 21.36
CA VAL A 272 -0.91 14.08 21.64
C VAL A 272 -0.67 14.70 23.01
N GLY A 273 -0.03 13.96 23.93
CA GLY A 273 0.25 14.45 25.29
C GLY A 273 1.04 15.77 25.30
N LEU A 274 2.07 15.87 24.44
CA LEU A 274 2.90 17.08 24.32
C LEU A 274 2.08 18.30 23.87
N PRO A 275 1.35 18.29 22.74
CA PRO A 275 0.42 19.37 22.36
C PRO A 275 -0.57 19.75 23.47
N MET A 276 -1.13 18.78 24.20
CA MET A 276 -2.12 19.05 25.27
C MET A 276 -1.52 19.77 26.47
N LEU A 277 -0.31 19.37 26.90
CA LEU A 277 0.40 20.07 27.99
C LEU A 277 0.70 21.52 27.60
N PHE A 278 1.13 21.75 26.37
CA PHE A 278 1.40 23.09 25.85
C PHE A 278 0.14 23.93 25.62
N ALA A 279 -1.03 23.30 25.44
CA ALA A 279 -2.33 23.96 25.42
C ALA A 279 -2.86 24.30 26.83
N GLY A 280 -2.08 24.06 27.90
CA GLY A 280 -2.47 24.31 29.28
C GLY A 280 -3.38 23.23 29.90
N GLN A 281 -3.64 22.13 29.19
CA GLN A 281 -4.49 21.04 29.67
C GLN A 281 -3.65 19.99 30.44
N VAL A 282 -3.26 20.35 31.67
CA VAL A 282 -2.50 19.46 32.55
C VAL A 282 -3.46 18.49 33.24
N THR A 283 -3.64 17.32 32.63
CA THR A 283 -4.46 16.21 33.15
C THR A 283 -3.58 14.97 33.33
N VAL A 284 -4.03 14.01 34.15
CA VAL A 284 -3.34 12.72 34.30
C VAL A 284 -3.14 12.03 32.94
N LEU A 285 -4.12 12.18 32.03
CA LEU A 285 -4.04 11.66 30.68
C LEU A 285 -2.93 12.35 29.85
N SER A 286 -2.82 13.69 29.86
CA SER A 286 -1.79 14.37 29.07
C SER A 286 -0.37 14.08 29.57
N LEU A 287 -0.19 13.93 30.90
CA LEU A 287 1.10 13.56 31.48
C LEU A 287 1.50 12.12 31.12
N THR A 288 0.59 11.16 31.25
CA THR A 288 0.86 9.75 30.90
C THR A 288 1.17 9.57 29.41
N LEU A 289 0.40 10.21 28.52
CA LEU A 289 0.64 10.17 27.07
C LEU A 289 2.01 10.78 26.70
N THR A 290 2.38 11.89 27.35
CA THR A 290 3.70 12.52 27.13
C THR A 290 4.84 11.60 27.52
N VAL A 291 4.76 10.96 28.70
CA VAL A 291 5.77 10.00 29.15
C VAL A 291 5.89 8.83 28.17
N LEU A 292 4.76 8.26 27.73
CA LEU A 292 4.73 7.18 26.73
C LEU A 292 5.39 7.62 25.40
N SER A 293 5.09 8.83 24.93
CA SER A 293 5.61 9.36 23.67
C SER A 293 7.13 9.50 23.65
N VAL A 294 7.77 9.67 24.81
CA VAL A 294 9.23 9.82 24.93
C VAL A 294 9.90 8.50 25.27
N VAL A 295 9.40 7.79 26.30
CA VAL A 295 10.03 6.58 26.82
C VAL A 295 10.00 5.45 25.79
N VAL A 296 8.87 5.23 25.11
CA VAL A 296 8.71 4.08 24.22
C VAL A 296 9.60 4.18 22.97
N PRO A 297 9.66 5.32 22.23
CA PRO A 297 10.56 5.43 21.09
C PRO A 297 12.04 5.29 21.48
N ILE A 298 12.44 5.83 22.63
CA ILE A 298 13.82 5.70 23.14
C ILE A 298 14.12 4.24 23.48
N ALA A 299 13.26 3.58 24.25
CA ALA A 299 13.44 2.19 24.64
C ALA A 299 13.53 1.26 23.41
N LEU A 300 12.62 1.42 22.44
CA LEU A 300 12.64 0.62 21.21
C LEU A 300 13.90 0.89 20.37
N THR A 301 14.38 2.14 20.34
CA THR A 301 15.64 2.47 19.65
C THR A 301 16.81 1.75 20.30
N LEU A 302 16.91 1.75 21.63
CA LEU A 302 17.97 1.05 22.36
C LEU A 302 17.93 -0.47 22.13
N VAL A 303 16.73 -1.06 22.15
CA VAL A 303 16.55 -2.49 21.84
C VAL A 303 16.98 -2.78 20.40
N PHE A 304 16.63 -1.95 19.44
CA PHE A 304 17.07 -2.12 18.05
C PHE A 304 18.59 -2.05 17.91
N LEU A 305 19.24 -1.09 18.58
CA LEU A 305 20.70 -0.96 18.58
C LEU A 305 21.37 -2.22 19.13
N HIS A 306 20.79 -2.86 20.15
CA HIS A 306 21.26 -4.13 20.68
C HIS A 306 21.17 -5.28 19.66
N PHE A 307 20.11 -5.34 18.85
CA PHE A 307 19.91 -6.37 17.82
C PHE A 307 20.49 -6.02 16.44
N SER A 308 21.22 -4.90 16.32
CA SER A 308 21.75 -4.41 15.05
C SER A 308 22.70 -5.40 14.35
N GLY A 309 23.57 -6.09 15.09
CA GLY A 309 24.48 -7.10 14.52
C GLY A 309 23.75 -8.30 13.91
N VAL A 310 22.62 -8.71 14.50
CA VAL A 310 21.79 -9.81 13.99
C VAL A 310 21.05 -9.40 12.71
N PHE A 311 20.64 -8.14 12.62
CA PHE A 311 20.04 -7.58 11.41
C PHE A 311 21.00 -7.64 10.21
N GLU A 312 22.29 -7.33 10.42
CA GLU A 312 23.31 -7.44 9.37
C GLU A 312 23.56 -8.89 8.92
N ALA A 313 23.58 -9.85 9.85
CA ALA A 313 23.72 -11.26 9.51
C ALA A 313 22.54 -11.79 8.67
N TYR A 314 21.31 -11.34 8.95
CA TYR A 314 20.16 -11.74 8.13
C TYR A 314 20.10 -11.04 6.77
N LEU A 315 20.65 -9.83 6.64
CA LEU A 315 20.82 -9.19 5.34
C LEU A 315 21.66 -10.04 4.39
N GLU A 316 22.65 -10.77 4.89
CA GLU A 316 23.51 -11.64 4.08
C GLU A 316 22.75 -12.87 3.54
N LYS A 317 21.81 -13.43 4.32
CA LYS A 317 20.94 -14.52 3.89
C LYS A 317 20.04 -14.14 2.71
N LEU A 318 19.74 -12.85 2.55
CA LEU A 318 18.92 -12.35 1.44
C LEU A 318 19.52 -12.70 0.05
N ASN A 319 20.84 -12.87 -0.03
CA ASN A 319 21.53 -13.20 -1.28
C ASN A 319 21.45 -14.68 -1.69
N GLN A 320 21.02 -15.56 -0.78
CA GLN A 320 20.95 -17.01 -1.04
C GLN A 320 19.55 -17.36 -1.56
N GLY A 321 19.37 -17.22 -2.87
CA GLY A 321 18.11 -17.51 -3.55
C GLY A 321 17.83 -19.01 -3.64
N ASP A 322 16.86 -19.49 -2.87
CA ASP A 322 16.49 -20.89 -2.82
C ASP A 322 15.54 -21.26 -3.99
N ALA A 323 16.11 -21.81 -5.08
CA ALA A 323 15.49 -22.03 -6.39
C ALA A 323 14.58 -23.27 -6.49
N ARG A 324 13.78 -23.59 -5.45
CA ARG A 324 12.88 -24.76 -5.52
C ARG A 324 11.56 -24.42 -6.21
N THR A 325 11.25 -25.15 -7.28
CA THR A 325 9.95 -25.07 -7.96
C THR A 325 8.84 -25.70 -7.11
N ARG A 326 7.78 -24.95 -6.83
CA ARG A 326 6.69 -25.38 -5.94
C ARG A 326 5.66 -26.23 -6.70
N LYS A 327 5.36 -27.43 -6.19
CA LYS A 327 4.28 -28.29 -6.70
C LYS A 327 2.92 -27.61 -6.51
N LEU A 328 2.01 -27.81 -7.48
CA LEU A 328 0.64 -27.28 -7.43
C LEU A 328 -0.19 -28.06 -6.38
N GLY A 329 -0.79 -27.32 -5.44
CA GLY A 329 -1.57 -27.88 -4.33
C GLY A 329 -2.93 -28.45 -4.72
N TRP A 330 -3.62 -29.05 -3.75
CA TRP A 330 -4.95 -29.67 -3.92
C TRP A 330 -6.03 -28.66 -4.35
N TRP A 331 -6.00 -27.45 -3.79
CA TRP A 331 -6.92 -26.34 -4.13
C TRP A 331 -6.92 -26.02 -5.64
N PHE A 332 -5.74 -25.95 -6.24
CA PHE A 332 -5.61 -25.71 -7.68
C PHE A 332 -6.25 -26.84 -8.50
N ARG A 333 -6.07 -28.11 -8.09
CA ARG A 333 -6.62 -29.25 -8.82
C ARG A 333 -8.14 -29.26 -8.79
N GLY A 334 -8.74 -28.96 -7.63
CA GLY A 334 -10.19 -28.87 -7.46
C GLY A 334 -10.81 -27.74 -8.27
N VAL A 335 -10.27 -26.51 -8.13
CA VAL A 335 -10.85 -25.35 -8.81
C VAL A 335 -10.62 -25.38 -10.32
N SER A 336 -9.46 -25.89 -10.79
CA SER A 336 -9.24 -26.07 -12.24
C SER A 336 -10.21 -27.08 -12.84
N ALA A 337 -10.54 -28.18 -12.14
CA ALA A 337 -11.51 -29.16 -12.62
C ALA A 337 -12.95 -28.61 -12.64
N LEU A 338 -13.31 -27.76 -11.67
CA LEU A 338 -14.66 -27.19 -11.57
C LEU A 338 -14.92 -26.07 -12.59
N LEU A 339 -13.96 -25.17 -12.82
CA LEU A 339 -14.18 -23.95 -13.63
C LEU A 339 -13.79 -24.11 -15.11
N THR A 340 -12.96 -25.08 -15.47
CA THR A 340 -12.41 -25.21 -16.83
C THR A 340 -12.77 -26.55 -17.46
N ARG A 341 -12.99 -26.54 -18.77
CA ARG A 341 -13.12 -27.78 -19.55
C ARG A 341 -11.73 -28.39 -19.79
N PRO A 342 -11.63 -29.73 -19.90
CA PRO A 342 -10.36 -30.38 -20.28
C PRO A 342 -9.91 -29.89 -21.67
N GLY A 343 -8.59 -29.76 -21.85
CA GLY A 343 -7.97 -29.26 -23.09
C GLY A 343 -7.27 -27.90 -22.90
N GLU A 344 -7.31 -27.07 -23.95
CA GLU A 344 -6.55 -25.80 -24.00
C GLU A 344 -6.91 -24.81 -22.88
N GLU A 345 -8.20 -24.72 -22.52
CA GLU A 345 -8.67 -23.79 -21.48
C GLU A 345 -8.00 -24.05 -20.12
N ARG A 346 -7.80 -25.32 -19.76
CA ARG A 346 -7.12 -25.71 -18.51
C ARG A 346 -5.63 -25.34 -18.53
N THR A 347 -4.99 -25.41 -19.69
CA THR A 347 -3.59 -24.99 -19.86
C THR A 347 -3.45 -23.48 -19.68
N TYR A 348 -4.31 -22.68 -20.29
CA TYR A 348 -4.31 -21.22 -20.11
C TYR A 348 -4.67 -20.81 -18.68
N PHE A 349 -5.59 -21.52 -18.03
CA PHE A 349 -5.88 -21.35 -16.61
C PHE A 349 -4.65 -21.64 -15.74
N THR A 350 -3.90 -22.69 -16.06
CA THR A 350 -2.66 -23.04 -15.33
C THR A 350 -1.59 -21.95 -15.48
N LEU A 351 -1.44 -21.41 -16.69
CA LEU A 351 -0.55 -20.29 -16.97
C LEU A 351 -0.95 -19.06 -16.13
N GLY A 352 -2.22 -18.62 -16.26
CA GLY A 352 -2.74 -17.48 -15.51
C GLY A 352 -2.59 -17.68 -13.99
N TRP A 353 -2.89 -18.87 -13.49
CA TRP A 353 -2.72 -19.22 -12.08
C TRP A 353 -1.28 -19.05 -11.61
N ARG A 354 -0.29 -19.50 -12.39
CA ARG A 354 1.13 -19.38 -12.04
C ARG A 354 1.61 -17.93 -12.10
N VAL A 355 1.29 -17.22 -13.18
CA VAL A 355 1.69 -15.81 -13.38
C VAL A 355 1.11 -14.93 -12.27
N LEU A 356 -0.18 -15.06 -11.95
CA LEU A 356 -0.81 -14.35 -10.82
C LEU A 356 -0.17 -14.69 -9.46
N GLY A 357 0.41 -15.89 -9.35
CA GLY A 357 1.09 -16.34 -8.16
C GLY A 357 2.52 -15.82 -8.01
N SER A 358 3.22 -15.54 -9.10
CA SER A 358 4.60 -15.04 -9.11
C SER A 358 4.66 -13.52 -9.23
N GLU A 359 3.76 -12.90 -9.99
CA GLU A 359 3.78 -11.45 -10.27
C GLU A 359 3.47 -10.62 -9.02
N ARG A 360 4.53 -10.08 -8.41
CA ARG A 360 4.47 -9.27 -7.19
C ARG A 360 3.73 -7.95 -7.42
N ASP A 361 4.00 -7.29 -8.53
CA ASP A 361 3.43 -5.97 -8.83
C ASP A 361 1.91 -6.06 -9.05
N TYR A 362 1.41 -7.19 -9.56
CA TYR A 362 -0.02 -7.47 -9.63
C TYR A 362 -0.64 -7.56 -8.23
N LYS A 363 -0.03 -8.34 -7.32
CA LYS A 363 -0.54 -8.51 -5.94
C LYS A 363 -0.59 -7.19 -5.19
N LEU A 364 0.47 -6.38 -5.31
CA LEU A 364 0.56 -5.08 -4.65
C LEU A 364 -0.56 -4.12 -5.06
N ARG A 365 -1.04 -4.21 -6.30
CA ARG A 365 -2.11 -3.32 -6.79
C ARG A 365 -3.50 -3.87 -6.46
N VAL A 366 -3.69 -5.18 -6.63
CA VAL A 366 -5.04 -5.79 -6.59
C VAL A 366 -5.43 -6.26 -5.19
N TYR A 367 -4.49 -6.72 -4.36
CA TYR A 367 -4.85 -7.29 -3.05
C TYR A 367 -5.41 -6.24 -2.09
N PRO A 368 -4.86 -5.00 -2.00
CA PRO A 368 -5.50 -3.92 -1.24
C PRO A 368 -6.90 -3.58 -1.75
N GLN A 369 -7.12 -3.65 -3.06
CA GLN A 369 -8.42 -3.34 -3.66
C GLN A 369 -9.49 -4.36 -3.27
N LEU A 370 -9.14 -5.66 -3.13
CA LEU A 370 -10.07 -6.67 -2.60
C LEU A 370 -10.53 -6.34 -1.19
N ALA A 371 -9.60 -5.89 -0.35
CA ALA A 371 -9.94 -5.43 0.98
C ALA A 371 -10.91 -4.24 0.91
N TYR A 372 -10.65 -3.26 0.05
CA TYR A 372 -11.56 -2.13 -0.15
C TYR A 372 -12.93 -2.58 -0.66
N GLY A 373 -12.99 -3.57 -1.55
CA GLY A 373 -14.24 -4.12 -2.02
C GLY A 373 -15.07 -4.76 -0.90
N ILE A 374 -14.44 -5.42 0.05
CA ILE A 374 -15.16 -5.97 1.21
C ILE A 374 -15.58 -4.84 2.17
N ILE A 375 -14.69 -3.89 2.44
CA ILE A 375 -14.87 -2.91 3.51
C ILE A 375 -15.84 -1.80 3.08
N LEU A 376 -15.68 -1.19 1.89
CA LEU A 376 -16.44 -0.01 1.48
C LEU A 376 -17.97 -0.23 1.52
N PRO A 377 -18.53 -1.31 0.97
CA PRO A 377 -19.98 -1.54 1.00
C PRO A 377 -20.47 -1.80 2.43
N LEU A 378 -19.64 -2.41 3.28
CA LEU A 378 -19.93 -2.58 4.70
C LEU A 378 -19.97 -1.24 5.45
N ILE A 379 -19.20 -0.22 5.03
CA ILE A 379 -19.27 1.14 5.60
C ILE A 379 -20.62 1.78 5.28
N PHE A 380 -20.99 1.79 4.00
CA PHE A 380 -22.23 2.45 3.54
C PHE A 380 -23.48 1.80 4.12
N VAL A 381 -23.48 0.47 4.23
CA VAL A 381 -24.61 -0.28 4.79
C VAL A 381 -24.53 -0.32 6.32
N GLY A 382 -23.33 -0.31 6.91
CA GLY A 382 -23.08 -0.38 8.36
C GLY A 382 -23.75 0.75 9.15
N GLY A 383 -23.77 1.97 8.61
CA GLY A 383 -24.50 3.08 9.21
C GLY A 383 -25.99 2.78 9.39
N GLY A 384 -26.64 2.24 8.35
CA GLY A 384 -28.06 1.84 8.42
C GLY A 384 -28.29 0.56 9.25
N LEU A 385 -27.35 -0.39 9.23
CA LEU A 385 -27.43 -1.61 10.03
C LEU A 385 -27.32 -1.34 11.53
N ARG A 386 -26.56 -0.32 11.93
CA ARG A 386 -26.30 0.02 13.33
C ARG A 386 -27.57 0.35 14.11
N ASP A 387 -28.54 0.95 13.43
CA ASP A 387 -29.81 1.38 14.04
C ASP A 387 -30.95 0.34 13.86
N MET A 388 -30.71 -0.75 13.13
CA MET A 388 -31.70 -1.81 12.90
C MET A 388 -31.59 -2.97 13.89
N PRO A 389 -32.72 -3.62 14.24
CA PRO A 389 -32.69 -4.84 15.04
C PRO A 389 -31.96 -5.97 14.29
N PHE A 390 -31.25 -6.82 15.03
CA PHE A 390 -30.41 -7.89 14.48
C PHE A 390 -31.18 -8.83 13.54
N SER A 391 -32.47 -9.07 13.80
CA SER A 391 -33.33 -9.89 12.95
C SER A 391 -33.53 -9.32 11.54
N SER A 392 -33.47 -8.00 11.36
CA SER A 392 -33.53 -7.36 10.04
C SER A 392 -32.12 -7.27 9.45
N ALA A 393 -31.13 -6.92 10.27
CA ALA A 393 -29.74 -6.76 9.86
C ALA A 393 -29.14 -8.03 9.23
N LYS A 394 -29.50 -9.22 9.73
CA LYS A 394 -29.03 -10.52 9.19
C LYS A 394 -29.33 -10.69 7.69
N HIS A 395 -30.46 -10.16 7.20
CA HIS A 395 -30.86 -10.28 5.80
C HIS A 395 -30.00 -9.41 4.87
N PHE A 396 -29.53 -8.25 5.34
CA PHE A 396 -28.60 -7.39 4.59
C PHE A 396 -27.16 -7.93 4.65
N ILE A 397 -26.73 -8.41 5.81
CA ILE A 397 -25.38 -8.97 6.02
C ILE A 397 -25.15 -10.21 5.14
N ALA A 398 -26.20 -11.00 4.85
CA ALA A 398 -26.14 -12.15 3.95
C ALA A 398 -25.56 -11.82 2.56
N TYR A 399 -25.79 -10.61 2.05
CA TYR A 399 -25.30 -10.17 0.74
C TYR A 399 -23.97 -9.42 0.78
N ALA A 400 -23.34 -9.24 1.95
CA ALA A 400 -22.12 -8.44 2.11
C ALA A 400 -20.96 -8.87 1.16
N GLY A 401 -20.93 -10.15 0.77
CA GLY A 401 -19.96 -10.68 -0.19
C GLY A 401 -19.99 -9.98 -1.57
N ILE A 402 -21.09 -9.34 -1.95
CA ILE A 402 -21.19 -8.64 -3.23
C ILE A 402 -20.20 -7.47 -3.32
N GLY A 403 -19.73 -6.95 -2.19
CA GLY A 403 -18.83 -5.82 -2.18
C GLY A 403 -17.52 -6.05 -2.93
N VAL A 404 -17.08 -7.31 -3.01
CA VAL A 404 -15.86 -7.69 -3.74
C VAL A 404 -15.93 -7.28 -5.22
N ILE A 405 -17.12 -7.05 -5.78
CA ILE A 405 -17.30 -6.55 -7.16
C ILE A 405 -16.59 -5.22 -7.43
N VAL A 406 -16.41 -4.38 -6.40
CA VAL A 406 -15.68 -3.10 -6.51
C VAL A 406 -14.22 -3.33 -6.88
N ALA A 407 -13.63 -4.45 -6.41
CA ALA A 407 -12.25 -4.83 -6.69
C ALA A 407 -12.09 -5.52 -8.06
N LEU A 408 -13.19 -5.94 -8.68
CA LEU A 408 -13.16 -6.74 -9.91
C LEU A 408 -12.57 -5.99 -11.08
N ALA A 409 -13.04 -4.76 -11.31
CA ALA A 409 -12.61 -3.97 -12.44
C ALA A 409 -11.12 -3.64 -12.42
N PRO A 410 -10.54 -3.13 -11.32
CA PRO A 410 -9.11 -2.88 -11.29
C PRO A 410 -8.28 -4.17 -11.27
N ALA A 411 -8.80 -5.29 -10.75
CA ALA A 411 -8.16 -6.61 -10.89
C ALA A 411 -8.01 -7.04 -12.35
N LEU A 412 -9.05 -6.81 -13.16
CA LEU A 412 -9.08 -7.12 -14.59
C LEU A 412 -8.17 -6.20 -15.40
N VAL A 413 -8.23 -4.88 -15.18
CA VAL A 413 -7.34 -3.92 -15.86
C VAL A 413 -5.87 -4.26 -15.59
N ASN A 414 -5.54 -4.68 -14.36
CA ASN A 414 -4.17 -5.04 -14.02
C ASN A 414 -3.66 -6.34 -14.68
N LEU A 415 -4.54 -7.19 -15.23
CA LEU A 415 -4.12 -8.38 -16.00
C LEU A 415 -3.38 -8.01 -17.29
N ARG A 416 -3.50 -6.76 -17.77
CA ARG A 416 -2.78 -6.28 -18.95
C ARG A 416 -1.28 -6.13 -18.71
N PHE A 417 -0.89 -5.93 -17.44
CA PHE A 417 0.45 -5.53 -17.08
C PHE A 417 1.27 -6.68 -16.49
N SER A 418 2.53 -6.75 -16.87
CA SER A 418 3.53 -7.65 -16.27
C SER A 418 4.86 -6.91 -16.08
N SER A 419 5.66 -7.40 -15.12
CA SER A 419 7.03 -6.94 -14.94
C SER A 419 7.95 -7.41 -16.08
N GLN A 420 7.59 -8.50 -16.77
CA GLN A 420 8.34 -9.07 -17.90
C GLN A 420 7.43 -9.31 -19.12
N PRO A 421 6.98 -8.25 -19.83
CA PRO A 421 6.07 -8.41 -20.97
C PRO A 421 6.65 -9.23 -22.13
N GLN A 422 7.98 -9.26 -22.24
CA GLN A 422 8.69 -10.05 -23.25
C GLN A 422 8.47 -11.57 -23.08
N ALA A 423 8.19 -12.05 -21.87
CA ALA A 423 7.88 -13.47 -21.64
C ALA A 423 6.60 -13.89 -22.38
N MET A 424 5.66 -12.95 -22.56
CA MET A 424 4.43 -13.19 -23.33
C MET A 424 4.66 -13.13 -24.86
N ALA A 425 5.81 -12.62 -25.32
CA ALA A 425 6.15 -12.54 -26.74
C ALA A 425 6.30 -13.91 -27.40
N ILE A 426 6.70 -14.93 -26.64
CA ILE A 426 6.79 -16.31 -27.15
C ILE A 426 5.43 -16.76 -27.73
N PHE A 427 4.33 -16.34 -27.12
CA PHE A 427 2.98 -16.69 -27.56
C PHE A 427 2.59 -16.04 -28.89
N GLN A 428 3.28 -15.00 -29.37
CA GLN A 428 3.03 -14.44 -30.70
C GLN A 428 3.38 -15.43 -31.83
N TYR A 429 4.31 -16.35 -31.55
CA TYR A 429 4.83 -17.31 -32.52
C TYR A 429 4.18 -18.71 -32.37
N VAL A 430 3.31 -18.89 -31.37
CA VAL A 430 2.58 -20.14 -31.14
C VAL A 430 1.25 -20.10 -31.87
N PRO A 431 0.92 -21.10 -32.72
CA PRO A 431 -0.38 -21.15 -33.39
C PRO A 431 -1.49 -21.39 -32.37
N PHE A 432 -2.40 -20.42 -32.23
CA PHE A 432 -3.59 -20.52 -31.40
C PHE A 432 -4.81 -20.92 -32.22
N THR A 433 -5.52 -21.99 -31.80
CA THR A 433 -6.80 -22.37 -32.41
C THR A 433 -7.89 -21.33 -32.11
N THR A 434 -7.91 -20.80 -30.88
CA THR A 434 -8.91 -19.80 -30.43
C THR A 434 -8.32 -18.85 -29.40
N HIS A 435 -7.96 -17.62 -29.80
CA HIS A 435 -7.29 -16.66 -28.91
C HIS A 435 -8.15 -16.24 -27.70
N GLY A 436 -9.48 -16.23 -27.83
CA GLY A 436 -10.41 -15.92 -26.74
C GLY A 436 -10.41 -16.93 -25.59
N LEU A 437 -9.97 -18.18 -25.80
CA LEU A 437 -9.85 -19.17 -24.74
C LEU A 437 -8.71 -18.84 -23.76
N LEU A 438 -7.68 -18.14 -24.23
CA LEU A 438 -6.58 -17.70 -23.38
C LEU A 438 -7.07 -16.68 -22.35
N LEU A 439 -7.74 -15.61 -22.81
CA LEU A 439 -8.30 -14.61 -21.91
C LEU A 439 -9.30 -15.23 -20.94
N ARG A 440 -10.19 -16.09 -21.44
CA ARG A 440 -11.17 -16.78 -20.59
C ARG A 440 -10.47 -17.60 -19.49
N GLY A 441 -9.44 -18.35 -19.84
CA GLY A 441 -8.65 -19.13 -18.88
C GLY A 441 -7.97 -18.26 -17.82
N VAL A 442 -7.36 -17.14 -18.23
CA VAL A 442 -6.70 -16.20 -17.32
C VAL A 442 -7.69 -15.48 -16.40
N VAL A 443 -8.82 -15.00 -16.92
CA VAL A 443 -9.87 -14.34 -16.13
C VAL A 443 -10.48 -15.31 -15.13
N LYS A 444 -10.75 -16.56 -15.53
CA LYS A 444 -11.20 -17.62 -14.62
C LYS A 444 -10.15 -17.91 -13.54
N ALA A 445 -8.87 -17.96 -13.90
CA ALA A 445 -7.78 -18.16 -12.93
C ALA A 445 -7.69 -17.01 -11.92
N MET A 446 -7.91 -15.77 -12.35
CA MET A 446 -8.02 -14.61 -11.48
C MET A 446 -9.16 -14.77 -10.49
N PHE A 447 -10.38 -15.05 -10.96
CA PHE A 447 -11.53 -15.25 -10.08
C PHE A 447 -11.30 -16.38 -9.07
N ALA A 448 -10.88 -17.55 -9.56
CA ALA A 448 -10.58 -18.75 -8.78
C ALA A 448 -9.56 -18.53 -7.67
N ARG A 449 -8.49 -17.78 -7.97
CA ARG A 449 -7.39 -17.58 -7.03
C ARG A 449 -7.67 -16.49 -6.02
N LEU A 450 -8.40 -15.46 -6.45
CA LEU A 450 -8.42 -14.18 -5.77
C LEU A 450 -9.78 -13.80 -5.17
N PHE A 451 -10.86 -14.06 -5.90
CA PHE A 451 -12.23 -13.69 -5.49
C PHE A 451 -12.95 -14.85 -4.81
N LEU A 452 -12.71 -16.09 -5.26
CA LEU A 452 -13.41 -17.26 -4.73
C LEU A 452 -13.07 -17.55 -3.25
N PRO A 453 -11.81 -17.51 -2.77
CA PRO A 453 -11.52 -17.71 -1.35
C PRO A 453 -12.18 -16.69 -0.40
N PRO A 454 -12.09 -15.36 -0.61
CA PRO A 454 -12.76 -14.40 0.28
C PRO A 454 -14.28 -14.48 0.19
N LEU A 455 -14.85 -14.74 -1.00
CA LEU A 455 -16.29 -14.95 -1.12
C LEU A 455 -16.74 -16.18 -0.31
N LEU A 456 -16.06 -17.32 -0.44
CA LEU A 456 -16.36 -18.51 0.37
C LEU A 456 -16.29 -18.21 1.86
N PHE A 457 -15.23 -17.53 2.30
CA PHE A 457 -15.07 -17.15 3.70
C PHE A 457 -16.23 -16.27 4.19
N ILE A 458 -16.62 -15.24 3.43
CA ILE A 458 -17.75 -14.39 3.75
C ILE A 458 -19.05 -15.20 3.78
N THR A 459 -19.29 -16.09 2.80
CA THR A 459 -20.50 -16.92 2.79
C THR A 459 -20.59 -17.86 3.99
N ILE A 460 -19.46 -18.44 4.44
CA ILE A 460 -19.43 -19.29 5.64
C ILE A 460 -19.76 -18.45 6.88
N LEU A 461 -19.16 -17.26 6.99
CA LEU A 461 -19.40 -16.35 8.11
C LEU A 461 -20.85 -15.86 8.17
N THR A 462 -21.42 -15.47 7.02
CA THR A 462 -22.82 -15.00 6.96
C THR A 462 -23.81 -16.15 7.18
N THR A 463 -23.49 -17.36 6.73
CA THR A 463 -24.30 -18.57 7.01
C THR A 463 -24.35 -18.87 8.51
N ALA A 464 -23.23 -18.72 9.22
CA ALA A 464 -23.20 -18.92 10.67
C ALA A 464 -24.09 -17.92 11.44
N LEU A 465 -24.32 -16.72 10.88
CA LEU A 465 -25.15 -15.67 11.48
C LEU A 465 -26.62 -15.71 11.04
N GLY A 466 -26.88 -16.07 9.77
CA GLY A 466 -28.18 -15.93 9.13
C GLY A 466 -28.89 -17.23 8.76
N GLY A 467 -28.26 -18.39 8.99
CA GLY A 467 -28.84 -19.70 8.68
C GLY A 467 -28.87 -20.02 7.18
N PHE A 468 -29.82 -20.88 6.77
CA PHE A 468 -29.90 -21.42 5.41
C PHE A 468 -30.17 -20.36 4.33
N ASP A 469 -30.97 -19.33 4.64
CA ASP A 469 -31.25 -18.24 3.70
C ASP A 469 -29.98 -17.45 3.34
N ALA A 470 -29.07 -17.29 4.31
CA ALA A 470 -27.79 -16.63 4.08
C ALA A 470 -26.83 -17.47 3.24
N LEU A 471 -26.91 -18.81 3.33
CA LEU A 471 -26.17 -19.71 2.46
C LEU A 471 -26.62 -19.57 1.01
N LEU A 472 -27.94 -19.54 0.77
CA LEU A 472 -28.49 -19.35 -0.57
C LEU A 472 -28.08 -18.00 -1.17
N ALA A 473 -28.19 -16.92 -0.37
CA ALA A 473 -27.73 -15.58 -0.76
C ALA A 473 -26.22 -15.57 -1.08
N GLY A 474 -25.41 -16.24 -0.27
CA GLY A 474 -23.96 -16.36 -0.48
C GLY A 474 -23.61 -17.06 -1.80
N ILE A 475 -24.25 -18.18 -2.09
CA ILE A 475 -24.07 -18.91 -3.36
C ILE A 475 -24.51 -18.04 -4.54
N ALA A 476 -25.63 -17.34 -4.41
CA ALA A 476 -26.13 -16.42 -5.43
C ALA A 476 -25.12 -15.31 -5.74
N VAL A 477 -24.54 -14.71 -4.70
CA VAL A 477 -23.48 -13.69 -4.84
C VAL A 477 -22.24 -14.24 -5.53
N ILE A 478 -21.80 -15.47 -5.22
CA ILE A 478 -20.65 -16.11 -5.89
C ILE A 478 -20.92 -16.28 -7.38
N ILE A 479 -22.08 -16.83 -7.74
CA ILE A 479 -22.46 -17.09 -9.14
C ILE A 479 -22.62 -15.79 -9.92
N PHE A 480 -23.28 -14.80 -9.32
CA PHE A 480 -23.45 -13.48 -9.92
C PHE A 480 -22.11 -12.78 -10.14
N THR A 481 -21.23 -12.78 -9.12
CA THR A 481 -19.89 -12.20 -9.22
C THR A 481 -19.08 -12.90 -10.31
N TYR A 482 -19.16 -14.22 -10.41
CA TYR A 482 -18.52 -14.98 -11.48
C TYR A 482 -19.03 -14.57 -12.88
N GLY A 483 -20.34 -14.44 -13.07
CA GLY A 483 -20.92 -13.94 -14.32
C GLY A 483 -20.40 -12.55 -14.69
N MET A 484 -20.34 -11.65 -13.71
CA MET A 484 -19.78 -10.30 -13.86
C MET A 484 -18.29 -10.32 -14.21
N THR A 485 -17.50 -11.24 -13.65
CA THR A 485 -16.06 -11.39 -14.00
C THR A 485 -15.86 -11.71 -15.47
N LEU A 486 -16.70 -12.58 -16.03
CA LEU A 486 -16.65 -12.93 -17.45
C LEU A 486 -17.14 -11.76 -18.31
N MET A 487 -18.17 -11.04 -17.88
CA MET A 487 -18.72 -9.89 -18.61
C MET A 487 -17.72 -8.76 -18.73
N MET A 488 -17.07 -8.40 -17.63
CA MET A 488 -16.12 -7.31 -17.57
C MET A 488 -14.73 -7.70 -18.11
N GLY A 489 -14.44 -9.00 -18.23
CA GLY A 489 -13.11 -9.49 -18.58
C GLY A 489 -12.58 -8.99 -19.94
N TRP A 490 -13.39 -9.07 -21.00
CA TRP A 490 -12.99 -8.57 -22.31
C TRP A 490 -12.86 -7.04 -22.38
N PRO A 491 -13.89 -6.24 -22.01
CA PRO A 491 -13.80 -4.78 -22.19
C PRO A 491 -12.71 -4.13 -21.32
N LEU A 492 -12.39 -4.71 -20.14
CA LEU A 492 -11.39 -4.13 -19.24
C LEU A 492 -9.96 -4.59 -19.51
N VAL A 493 -9.76 -5.84 -19.95
CA VAL A 493 -8.42 -6.30 -20.39
C VAL A 493 -8.09 -5.74 -21.78
N GLY A 494 -9.11 -5.51 -22.61
CA GLY A 494 -8.95 -4.98 -23.97
C GLY A 494 -8.42 -6.02 -24.96
N SER A 495 -8.19 -5.58 -26.20
CA SER A 495 -7.79 -6.45 -27.33
C SER A 495 -6.33 -6.89 -27.34
N GLN A 496 -5.59 -6.69 -26.23
CA GLN A 496 -4.19 -7.08 -26.08
C GLN A 496 -4.08 -8.36 -25.26
N PHE A 497 -3.02 -9.14 -25.49
CA PHE A 497 -2.75 -10.32 -24.69
C PHE A 497 -2.63 -9.95 -23.18
N PRO A 498 -3.20 -10.76 -22.28
CA PRO A 498 -2.91 -10.65 -20.86
C PRO A 498 -1.40 -10.69 -20.62
N PHE A 499 -0.91 -9.87 -19.70
CA PHE A 499 0.50 -9.78 -19.30
C PHE A 499 1.46 -9.26 -20.39
N ALA A 500 0.95 -8.67 -21.47
CA ALA A 500 1.74 -8.26 -22.62
C ALA A 500 2.23 -6.80 -22.60
N SER A 501 1.94 -6.02 -21.55
CA SER A 501 2.35 -4.61 -21.50
C SER A 501 3.13 -4.27 -20.23
N VAL A 502 4.09 -3.35 -20.34
CA VAL A 502 4.76 -2.79 -19.16
C VAL A 502 3.75 -1.88 -18.46
N TYR A 503 3.69 -1.97 -17.13
CA TYR A 503 2.87 -1.02 -16.38
C TYR A 503 3.32 0.42 -16.61
N SER A 504 2.39 1.26 -17.10
CA SER A 504 2.53 2.71 -17.10
C SER A 504 1.41 3.30 -16.24
N ALA A 505 1.76 4.20 -15.31
CA ALA A 505 0.78 4.90 -14.49
C ALA A 505 -0.24 5.69 -15.35
N ASN A 506 0.14 6.06 -16.58
CA ASN A 506 -0.75 6.68 -17.58
C ASN A 506 -1.86 5.73 -18.08
N ALA A 507 -1.62 4.43 -18.15
CA ALA A 507 -2.65 3.47 -18.55
C ALA A 507 -3.75 3.33 -17.47
N ASN A 508 -3.41 3.59 -16.20
CA ASN A 508 -4.38 3.76 -15.12
C ASN A 508 -5.01 5.17 -15.08
N PHE A 509 -4.54 6.16 -15.84
CA PHE A 509 -5.12 7.52 -15.87
C PHE A 509 -6.03 7.72 -17.10
N SER A 510 -5.64 7.22 -18.28
CA SER A 510 -6.54 7.11 -19.44
C SER A 510 -7.63 6.04 -19.20
N GLY A 511 -7.29 4.97 -18.47
CA GLY A 511 -8.24 4.05 -17.84
C GLY A 511 -8.69 4.49 -16.45
N GLY A 512 -8.33 5.69 -15.98
CA GLY A 512 -8.58 6.18 -14.62
C GLY A 512 -9.99 6.69 -14.43
N ALA A 513 -10.52 7.42 -15.40
CA ALA A 513 -11.95 7.73 -15.45
C ALA A 513 -12.78 6.44 -15.53
N LEU A 514 -12.34 5.45 -16.31
CA LEU A 514 -13.00 4.15 -16.47
C LEU A 514 -12.88 3.28 -15.21
N GLY A 515 -11.74 3.32 -14.54
CA GLY A 515 -11.46 2.63 -13.28
C GLY A 515 -12.23 3.23 -12.11
N PHE A 516 -12.25 4.56 -12.00
CA PHE A 516 -13.03 5.27 -10.99
C PHE A 516 -14.53 5.11 -11.24
N ALA A 517 -14.98 5.22 -12.51
CA ALA A 517 -16.35 4.90 -12.88
C ALA A 517 -16.69 3.45 -12.55
N SER A 518 -15.80 2.49 -12.83
CA SER A 518 -16.04 1.08 -12.52
C SER A 518 -16.12 0.78 -11.01
N ILE A 519 -15.38 1.53 -10.18
CA ILE A 519 -15.50 1.48 -8.72
C ILE A 519 -16.86 2.02 -8.30
N PHE A 520 -17.29 3.18 -8.82
CA PHE A 520 -18.62 3.73 -8.54
C PHE A 520 -19.76 2.82 -8.99
N PHE A 521 -19.68 2.29 -10.21
CA PHE A 521 -20.64 1.30 -10.72
C PHE A 521 -20.66 0.04 -9.85
N GLY A 522 -19.48 -0.45 -9.43
CA GLY A 522 -19.38 -1.59 -8.52
C GLY A 522 -20.03 -1.32 -7.16
N VAL A 523 -19.84 -0.13 -6.58
CA VAL A 523 -20.48 0.27 -5.33
C VAL A 523 -21.99 0.38 -5.50
N ILE A 524 -22.47 0.98 -6.59
CA ILE A 524 -23.91 1.11 -6.87
C ILE A 524 -24.55 -0.28 -7.01
N ILE A 525 -23.93 -1.19 -7.77
CA ILE A 525 -24.41 -2.57 -7.91
C ILE A 525 -24.43 -3.28 -6.55
N ALA A 526 -23.38 -3.14 -5.76
CA ALA A 526 -23.32 -3.70 -4.41
C ALA A 526 -24.45 -3.17 -3.51
N MET A 527 -24.70 -1.86 -3.53
CA MET A 527 -25.76 -1.22 -2.76
C MET A 527 -27.15 -1.66 -3.21
N ILE A 528 -27.39 -1.77 -4.51
CA ILE A 528 -28.66 -2.26 -5.06
C ILE A 528 -28.90 -3.71 -4.63
N VAL A 529 -27.89 -4.57 -4.75
CA VAL A 529 -28.01 -5.98 -4.39
C VAL A 529 -28.23 -6.15 -2.88
N ILE A 530 -27.50 -5.42 -2.04
CA ILE A 530 -27.67 -5.47 -0.59
C ILE A 530 -29.02 -4.87 -0.17
N GLY A 531 -29.42 -3.75 -0.77
CA GLY A 531 -30.67 -3.05 -0.45
C GLY A 531 -31.90 -3.88 -0.83
N ILE A 532 -31.97 -4.35 -2.08
CA ILE A 532 -33.09 -5.16 -2.57
C ILE A 532 -33.10 -6.54 -1.87
N GLY A 533 -31.93 -7.17 -1.73
CA GLY A 533 -31.81 -8.47 -1.07
C GLY A 533 -32.17 -8.44 0.41
N GLY A 534 -31.77 -7.38 1.12
CA GLY A 534 -32.12 -7.19 2.52
C GLY A 534 -33.60 -6.84 2.73
N PHE A 535 -34.22 -6.07 1.82
CA PHE A 535 -35.63 -5.70 1.93
C PHE A 535 -36.58 -6.85 1.56
N LEU A 536 -36.26 -7.62 0.52
CA LEU A 536 -37.12 -8.71 0.06
C LEU A 536 -37.07 -9.94 0.97
N GLY A 537 -35.98 -10.14 1.73
CA GLY A 537 -35.87 -11.12 2.82
C GLY A 537 -36.15 -12.58 2.47
N GLY A 538 -36.43 -12.91 1.20
CA GLY A 538 -36.96 -14.19 0.75
C GLY A 538 -36.11 -14.86 -0.33
N TRP A 539 -36.40 -16.13 -0.57
CA TRP A 539 -35.66 -17.04 -1.47
C TRP A 539 -35.70 -16.66 -2.96
N LEU A 540 -36.67 -15.84 -3.38
CA LEU A 540 -36.85 -15.42 -4.79
C LEU A 540 -35.70 -14.57 -5.32
N PHE A 541 -35.17 -13.65 -4.49
CA PHE A 541 -34.11 -12.73 -4.93
C PHE A 541 -32.76 -13.45 -5.15
N PRO A 542 -32.28 -14.32 -4.24
CA PRO A 542 -31.13 -15.19 -4.51
C PRO A 542 -31.29 -16.02 -5.78
N LEU A 543 -32.47 -16.60 -6.03
CA LEU A 543 -32.72 -17.38 -7.25
C LEU A 543 -32.64 -16.51 -8.51
N GLY A 544 -33.22 -15.31 -8.49
CA GLY A 544 -33.10 -14.36 -9.59
C GLY A 544 -31.65 -13.99 -9.89
N LEU A 545 -30.84 -13.76 -8.85
CA LEU A 545 -29.40 -13.52 -8.99
C LEU A 545 -28.64 -14.71 -9.58
N ILE A 546 -28.99 -15.93 -9.19
CA ILE A 546 -28.39 -17.16 -9.74
C ILE A 546 -28.68 -17.27 -11.23
N VAL A 547 -29.94 -17.10 -11.64
CA VAL A 547 -30.35 -17.15 -13.04
C VAL A 547 -29.63 -16.08 -13.86
N LEU A 548 -29.56 -14.85 -13.35
CA LEU A 548 -28.83 -13.75 -13.99
C LEU A 548 -27.34 -14.08 -14.13
N GLY A 549 -26.69 -14.55 -13.07
CA GLY A 549 -25.28 -14.94 -13.11
C GLY A 549 -24.99 -16.09 -14.09
N LEU A 550 -25.86 -17.10 -14.16
CA LEU A 550 -25.71 -18.24 -15.07
C LEU A 550 -25.94 -17.84 -16.54
N THR A 551 -26.97 -17.04 -16.82
CA THR A 551 -27.25 -16.53 -18.17
C THR A 551 -26.09 -15.69 -18.69
N LEU A 552 -25.55 -14.77 -17.89
CA LEU A 552 -24.32 -14.05 -18.22
C LEU A 552 -23.16 -15.01 -18.48
N GLY A 553 -22.93 -15.97 -17.58
CA GLY A 553 -21.84 -16.95 -17.70
C GLY A 553 -21.93 -17.80 -18.98
N MET A 554 -23.13 -18.19 -19.40
CA MET A 554 -23.37 -18.99 -20.61
C MET A 554 -23.22 -18.15 -21.89
N LEU A 555 -23.87 -16.99 -21.96
CA LEU A 555 -23.80 -16.09 -23.12
C LEU A 555 -22.37 -15.63 -23.38
N LEU A 556 -21.66 -15.23 -22.34
CA LEU A 556 -20.28 -14.77 -22.46
C LEU A 556 -19.34 -15.95 -22.66
N GLY A 557 -19.59 -17.10 -22.03
CA GLY A 557 -18.85 -18.33 -22.33
C GLY A 557 -18.87 -18.71 -23.81
N HIS A 558 -19.96 -18.42 -24.51
CA HIS A 558 -20.07 -18.57 -25.96
C HIS A 558 -19.34 -17.45 -26.72
N PHE A 559 -19.54 -16.18 -26.32
CA PHE A 559 -18.90 -15.01 -26.95
C PHE A 559 -17.36 -15.08 -26.98
N TYR A 560 -16.74 -15.52 -25.87
CA TYR A 560 -15.28 -15.67 -25.81
C TYR A 560 -14.74 -16.71 -26.80
N ARG A 561 -15.58 -17.67 -27.24
CA ARG A 561 -15.18 -18.72 -28.18
C ARG A 561 -15.27 -18.26 -29.63
N THR A 562 -16.23 -17.39 -29.96
CA THR A 562 -16.59 -17.10 -31.36
C THR A 562 -16.06 -15.75 -31.87
N ASN A 563 -16.00 -14.72 -31.03
CA ASN A 563 -15.86 -13.33 -31.51
C ASN A 563 -14.56 -12.63 -31.13
N LEU A 564 -13.73 -13.21 -30.26
CA LEU A 564 -12.51 -12.55 -29.77
C LEU A 564 -11.27 -12.91 -30.58
N ARG A 565 -10.77 -11.91 -31.32
CA ARG A 565 -9.45 -11.94 -31.98
C ARG A 565 -8.56 -10.89 -31.32
N TYR A 566 -7.37 -11.30 -30.90
CA TYR A 566 -6.38 -10.40 -30.30
C TYR A 566 -5.47 -9.84 -31.38
N GLU A 567 -5.06 -8.58 -31.21
CA GLU A 567 -3.94 -8.06 -31.99
C GLU A 567 -2.65 -8.66 -31.42
N LEU A 568 -1.94 -9.43 -32.24
CA LEU A 568 -0.66 -10.06 -31.88
C LEU A 568 0.47 -9.04 -31.67
N LYS A 569 0.21 -7.74 -31.54
CA LYS A 569 1.23 -6.70 -31.36
C LYS A 569 1.50 -6.46 -29.88
N ILE A 570 2.69 -6.80 -29.41
CA ILE A 570 3.21 -6.32 -28.13
C ILE A 570 3.72 -4.91 -28.34
N LYS A 571 3.06 -3.92 -27.72
CA LYS A 571 3.62 -2.57 -27.60
C LYS A 571 4.77 -2.63 -26.59
N THR A 572 5.98 -2.93 -27.06
CA THR A 572 7.21 -2.85 -26.26
C THR A 572 7.68 -1.40 -26.07
N THR A 573 7.21 -0.47 -26.90
CA THR A 573 7.56 0.95 -26.88
C THR A 573 6.45 1.81 -26.25
N GLN A 574 6.88 2.72 -25.37
CA GLN A 574 6.07 3.82 -24.83
C GLN A 574 5.89 4.88 -25.92
N GLU A 575 4.82 4.77 -26.71
CA GLU A 575 4.25 5.94 -27.40
C GLU A 575 3.18 6.60 -26.53
#